data_AF-A0A8E2EUX5-F1
#
_entry.id   AF-A0A8E2EUX5-F1
#
_cell.length_a   1.000
_cell.length_b   1.000
_cell.length_c   1.000
_cell.angle_alpha   90.00
_cell.angle_beta   90.00
_cell.angle_gamma   90.00
#
_symmetry.space_group_name_H-M   'P 1'
#
loop_
_entity.id
_entity.type
_entity.pdbx_description
1 polymer ?
#
loop_
_entity_poly.entity_id
_entity_poly.type
_entity_poly.pdbx_seq_one_letter_code
_entity_poly.pdbx_strand_id
1 'polypeptide(L)'
;MTENPASWPYGRLSKLKKLCVKYDGNIYASLSRVAGFFHLPSLQIFEAERIVDEDLDCLQGWTCPMGSSSVTAIKLLDCSLSVPRLQALVGSCNRLTSLTSEFTDSSERSVYRTSDLFEVLTPHKLVLERLALVSILFDPYNNLEPYFWDSFHDFTALKTLKVEEESLIHDSKAIGHPEYVARRSLLKILPSSLETLTVIRCSVLVIPRLLEIAAPDYPFPRLEAIIVDIQGSLDFEKFDLLKVVFALLDVEFRCTCSDANSSSRESNEWITTKDSEEVLEQ
;
A
#
# COMPACT_ATOMS: atom_id res chain seq x y z
N MET A 1 -8.24 -41.45 12.67
CA MET A 1 -6.77 -41.55 12.70
C MET A 1 -6.23 -40.13 12.84
N THR A 2 -5.89 -39.75 14.07
CA THR A 2 -5.27 -38.46 14.38
C THR A 2 -3.76 -38.64 14.25
N GLU A 3 -3.20 -38.23 13.11
CA GLU A 3 -1.75 -38.20 12.97
C GLU A 3 -1.17 -37.17 13.94
N ASN A 4 -0.13 -37.60 14.64
CA ASN A 4 0.59 -36.81 15.63
C ASN A 4 1.31 -35.65 14.90
N PRO A 5 1.01 -34.37 15.17
CA PRO A 5 1.62 -33.23 14.45
C PRO A 5 3.14 -33.12 14.64
N ALA A 6 3.72 -33.93 15.53
CA ALA A 6 5.15 -33.99 15.81
C ALA A 6 5.99 -34.76 14.77
N SER A 7 5.39 -35.40 13.75
CA SER A 7 6.13 -36.18 12.73
C SER A 7 6.48 -35.40 11.45
N TRP A 8 6.03 -34.16 11.31
CA TRP A 8 6.43 -33.31 10.19
C TRP A 8 7.91 -32.90 10.35
N PRO A 9 8.66 -32.66 9.25
CA PRO A 9 10.09 -32.29 9.27
C PRO A 9 10.37 -30.88 9.85
N TYR A 10 9.48 -30.37 10.71
CA TYR A 10 9.54 -29.05 11.35
C TYR A 10 10.77 -28.86 12.24
N GLY A 11 11.41 -29.91 12.74
CA GLY A 11 12.62 -29.78 13.56
C GLY A 11 13.71 -28.94 12.88
N ARG A 12 13.87 -29.07 11.55
CA ARG A 12 14.86 -28.29 10.77
C ARG A 12 14.35 -26.92 10.35
N LEU A 13 13.03 -26.77 10.18
CA LEU A 13 12.39 -25.51 9.79
C LEU A 13 12.06 -24.61 10.98
N SER A 14 12.22 -25.10 12.22
CA SER A 14 11.99 -24.38 13.46
C SER A 14 12.79 -23.08 13.59
N LYS A 15 13.88 -22.92 12.82
CA LYS A 15 14.73 -21.73 12.77
C LYS A 15 14.48 -20.83 11.54
N LEU A 16 13.54 -21.20 10.67
CA LEU A 16 13.22 -20.44 9.46
C LEU A 16 12.66 -19.08 9.86
N LYS A 17 13.38 -18.00 9.54
CA LYS A 17 12.97 -16.62 9.85
C LYS A 17 12.28 -15.90 8.70
N LYS A 18 12.60 -16.30 7.47
CA LYS A 18 12.12 -15.66 6.26
C LYS A 18 11.74 -16.73 5.25
N LEU A 19 10.53 -16.60 4.70
CA LEU A 19 10.05 -17.43 3.60
C LEU A 19 9.85 -16.53 2.39
N CYS A 20 10.51 -16.86 1.28
CA CYS A 20 10.34 -16.19 0.01
C CYS A 20 9.80 -17.18 -1.01
N VAL A 21 8.66 -16.87 -1.60
CA VAL A 21 8.04 -17.63 -2.68
C VAL A 21 8.14 -16.76 -3.93
N LYS A 22 8.97 -17.17 -4.88
CA LYS A 22 9.16 -16.43 -6.13
C LYS A 22 8.61 -17.23 -7.29
N TYR A 23 8.08 -16.52 -8.28
CA TYR A 23 7.70 -17.11 -9.55
C TYR A 23 8.94 -17.48 -10.36
N ASP A 24 9.00 -18.72 -10.84
CA ASP A 24 10.14 -19.26 -11.60
C ASP A 24 9.85 -19.40 -13.10
N GLY A 25 8.71 -18.88 -13.58
CA GLY A 25 8.35 -18.85 -15.00
C GLY A 25 7.39 -19.93 -15.46
N ASN A 26 7.07 -20.94 -14.64
CA ASN A 26 6.27 -22.08 -15.11
C ASN A 26 4.98 -22.35 -14.32
N ILE A 27 4.95 -22.09 -13.01
CA ILE A 27 3.80 -22.43 -12.17
C ILE A 27 3.56 -21.33 -11.14
N TYR A 28 2.34 -20.79 -11.09
CA TYR A 28 1.92 -19.91 -10.00
C TYR A 28 1.91 -20.70 -8.70
N ALA A 29 2.46 -20.14 -7.62
CA ALA A 29 2.36 -20.78 -6.31
C ALA A 29 0.99 -20.49 -5.70
N SER A 30 0.45 -21.43 -4.93
CA SER A 30 -0.79 -21.24 -4.18
C SER A 30 -0.51 -20.91 -2.72
N LEU A 31 -1.28 -19.97 -2.17
CA LEU A 31 -1.17 -19.56 -0.78
C LEU A 31 -1.45 -20.72 0.18
N SER A 32 -2.37 -21.63 -0.18
CA SER A 32 -2.68 -22.84 0.61
C SER A 32 -1.45 -23.73 0.81
N ARG A 33 -0.52 -23.76 -0.16
CA ARG A 33 0.71 -24.57 -0.07
C ARG A 33 1.72 -24.03 0.94
N VAL A 34 1.60 -22.75 1.30
CA VAL A 34 2.53 -22.09 2.23
C VAL A 34 1.89 -21.75 3.57
N ALA A 35 0.58 -21.95 3.75
CA ALA A 35 -0.13 -21.70 5.00
C ALA A 35 0.47 -22.45 6.20
N GLY A 36 1.01 -23.66 5.99
CA GLY A 36 1.67 -24.45 7.05
C GLY A 36 2.87 -23.75 7.68
N PHE A 37 3.59 -22.90 6.94
CA PHE A 37 4.75 -22.19 7.45
C PHE A 37 4.39 -21.09 8.46
N PHE A 38 3.15 -20.60 8.45
CA PHE A 38 2.69 -19.57 9.39
C PHE A 38 2.57 -20.06 10.83
N HIS A 39 2.56 -21.39 11.04
CA HIS A 39 2.65 -22.02 12.36
C HIS A 39 4.07 -22.05 12.93
N LEU A 40 5.09 -21.67 12.15
CA LEU A 40 6.48 -21.67 12.62
C LEU A 40 6.72 -20.47 13.57
N PRO A 41 7.16 -20.72 14.81
CA PRO A 41 7.34 -19.64 15.80
C PRO A 41 8.51 -18.71 15.48
N SER A 42 9.44 -19.14 14.62
CA SER A 42 10.58 -18.33 14.22
C SER A 42 10.34 -17.51 12.96
N LEU A 43 9.25 -17.78 12.21
CA LEU A 43 9.00 -17.11 10.94
C LEU A 43 8.53 -15.68 11.18
N GLN A 44 9.30 -14.71 10.70
CA GLN A 44 9.07 -13.27 10.90
C GLN A 44 8.70 -12.57 9.60
N ILE A 45 9.20 -13.06 8.46
CA ILE A 45 9.04 -12.38 7.16
C ILE A 45 8.46 -13.37 6.15
N PHE A 46 7.38 -12.96 5.49
CA PHE A 46 6.79 -13.67 4.37
C PHE A 46 6.81 -12.77 3.13
N GLU A 47 7.44 -13.26 2.07
CA GLU A 47 7.49 -12.59 0.77
C GLU A 47 6.97 -13.55 -0.30
N ALA A 48 6.09 -13.03 -1.15
CA ALA A 48 5.50 -13.78 -2.24
C ALA A 48 5.42 -12.94 -3.50
N GLU A 49 5.69 -13.58 -4.63
CA GLU A 49 5.56 -13.01 -5.96
C GLU A 49 4.70 -13.93 -6.83
N ARG A 50 3.65 -13.38 -7.46
CA ARG A 50 2.71 -14.12 -8.33
C ARG A 50 2.16 -15.38 -7.68
N ILE A 51 1.58 -15.21 -6.49
CA ILE A 51 0.73 -16.24 -5.88
C ILE A 51 -0.70 -16.04 -6.33
N VAL A 52 -1.40 -17.11 -6.73
CA VAL A 52 -2.82 -17.05 -7.12
C VAL A 52 -3.68 -17.89 -6.19
N ASP A 53 -4.95 -17.54 -6.10
CA ASP A 53 -5.98 -18.39 -5.50
C ASP A 53 -6.32 -19.55 -6.46
N GLU A 54 -5.91 -20.78 -6.09
CA GLU A 54 -6.24 -22.00 -6.86
C GLU A 54 -7.68 -22.49 -6.59
N ASP A 55 -8.30 -22.09 -5.47
CA ASP A 55 -9.57 -22.66 -4.97
C ASP A 55 -10.71 -21.63 -4.97
N LEU A 56 -11.86 -22.00 -5.53
CA LEU A 56 -13.10 -21.21 -5.48
C LEU A 56 -13.62 -21.00 -4.05
N ASP A 57 -13.34 -21.95 -3.14
CA ASP A 57 -13.59 -21.79 -1.71
C ASP A 57 -12.41 -21.03 -1.07
N CYS A 58 -12.57 -19.71 -0.98
CA CYS A 58 -11.59 -18.72 -0.54
C CYS A 58 -10.94 -18.94 0.85
N LEU A 59 -11.28 -19.99 1.61
CA LEU A 59 -10.63 -20.32 2.89
C LEU A 59 -10.21 -21.79 3.02
N GLN A 60 -10.57 -22.65 2.06
CA GLN A 60 -10.22 -24.05 2.12
C GLN A 60 -8.69 -24.21 2.03
N GLY A 61 -8.06 -24.72 3.10
CA GLY A 61 -6.60 -24.88 3.17
C GLY A 61 -5.85 -23.77 3.93
N TRP A 62 -6.50 -22.66 4.31
CA TRP A 62 -5.90 -21.76 5.30
C TRP A 62 -6.16 -22.29 6.71
N THR A 63 -5.10 -22.77 7.36
CA THR A 63 -5.21 -23.46 8.67
C THR A 63 -4.63 -22.66 9.83
N CYS A 64 -4.05 -21.48 9.59
CA CYS A 64 -3.42 -20.68 10.62
C CYS A 64 -4.48 -19.83 11.36
N PRO A 65 -4.67 -20.02 12.68
CA PRO A 65 -5.62 -19.22 13.45
C PRO A 65 -5.26 -17.73 13.47
N MET A 66 -6.29 -16.89 13.63
CA MET A 66 -6.12 -15.45 13.82
C MET A 66 -5.20 -15.16 15.03
N GLY A 67 -4.25 -14.23 14.86
CA GLY A 67 -3.34 -13.78 15.91
C GLY A 67 -2.34 -14.82 16.42
N SER A 68 -2.10 -15.91 15.67
CA SER A 68 -1.24 -17.01 16.11
C SER A 68 0.15 -17.02 15.47
N SER A 69 0.30 -16.43 14.28
CA SER A 69 1.55 -16.40 13.53
C SER A 69 2.54 -15.39 14.11
N SER A 70 3.82 -15.74 14.06
CA SER A 70 4.93 -14.85 14.45
C SER A 70 5.41 -13.92 13.32
N VAL A 71 4.77 -13.99 12.15
CA VAL A 71 5.08 -13.14 11.01
C VAL A 71 4.76 -11.69 11.36
N THR A 72 5.75 -10.81 11.16
CA THR A 72 5.64 -9.37 11.40
C THR A 72 5.74 -8.56 10.11
N ALA A 73 6.20 -9.14 9.01
CA ALA A 73 6.28 -8.47 7.72
C ALA A 73 5.77 -9.36 6.58
N ILE A 74 4.83 -8.82 5.80
CA ILE A 74 4.26 -9.45 4.61
C ILE A 74 4.54 -8.57 3.39
N LYS A 75 5.08 -9.18 2.33
CA LYS A 75 5.23 -8.55 1.01
C LYS A 75 4.65 -9.44 -0.08
N LEU A 76 3.63 -8.93 -0.77
CA LEU A 76 2.95 -9.60 -1.88
C LEU A 76 3.14 -8.75 -3.12
N LEU A 77 3.78 -9.32 -4.14
CA LEU A 77 4.02 -8.67 -5.42
C LEU A 77 3.32 -9.45 -6.53
N ASP A 78 2.50 -8.78 -7.31
CA ASP A 78 1.82 -9.36 -8.46
C ASP A 78 1.03 -10.63 -8.12
N CYS A 79 0.58 -10.77 -6.86
CA CYS A 79 -0.25 -11.88 -6.42
C CYS A 79 -1.69 -11.64 -6.85
N SER A 80 -2.50 -12.67 -7.04
CA SER A 80 -3.94 -12.59 -7.25
C SER A 80 -4.63 -13.34 -6.11
N LEU A 81 -4.87 -12.62 -5.00
CA LEU A 81 -5.53 -13.15 -3.80
C LEU A 81 -6.92 -12.54 -3.68
N SER A 82 -7.91 -13.34 -3.33
CA SER A 82 -9.21 -12.87 -2.90
C SER A 82 -9.11 -12.11 -1.57
N VAL A 83 -10.07 -11.20 -1.33
CA VAL A 83 -10.17 -10.44 -0.06
C VAL A 83 -10.13 -11.36 1.16
N PRO A 84 -10.90 -12.47 1.24
CA PRO A 84 -10.89 -13.33 2.41
C PRO A 84 -9.54 -14.00 2.65
N ARG A 85 -8.76 -14.30 1.60
CA ARG A 85 -7.40 -14.84 1.72
C ARG A 85 -6.42 -13.82 2.26
N LEU A 86 -6.47 -12.60 1.75
CA LEU A 86 -5.64 -11.51 2.28
C LEU A 86 -5.99 -11.23 3.75
N GLN A 87 -7.28 -11.23 4.09
CA GLN A 87 -7.74 -11.08 5.47
C GLN A 87 -7.26 -12.20 6.38
N ALA A 88 -7.37 -13.45 5.94
CA ALA A 88 -6.90 -14.60 6.70
C ALA A 88 -5.38 -14.55 6.92
N LEU A 89 -4.64 -14.14 5.88
CA LEU A 89 -3.20 -13.94 5.93
C LEU A 89 -2.81 -12.85 6.94
N VAL A 90 -3.36 -11.65 6.81
CA VAL A 90 -3.11 -10.51 7.71
C VAL A 90 -3.57 -10.84 9.13
N GLY A 91 -4.81 -11.30 9.28
CA GLY A 91 -5.41 -11.64 10.56
C GLY A 91 -4.68 -12.77 11.28
N SER A 92 -3.99 -13.67 10.58
CA SER A 92 -3.18 -14.71 11.24
C SER A 92 -1.99 -14.14 12.02
N CYS A 93 -1.49 -12.96 11.66
CA CYS A 93 -0.33 -12.34 12.30
C CYS A 93 -0.69 -11.86 13.70
N ASN A 94 0.17 -12.12 14.69
CA ASN A 94 -0.04 -11.58 16.03
C ASN A 94 0.33 -10.09 16.15
N ARG A 95 1.31 -9.64 15.34
CA ARG A 95 1.92 -8.32 15.43
C ARG A 95 2.52 -7.91 14.08
N LEU A 96 1.67 -7.48 13.15
CA LEU A 96 2.11 -7.03 11.84
C LEU A 96 2.71 -5.61 11.91
N THR A 97 3.97 -5.47 11.55
CA THR A 97 4.68 -4.17 11.49
C THR A 97 4.83 -3.64 10.07
N SER A 98 4.72 -4.50 9.06
CA SER A 98 4.83 -4.11 7.64
C SER A 98 3.91 -4.94 6.77
N LEU A 99 3.10 -4.27 5.94
CA LEU A 99 2.31 -4.88 4.88
C LEU A 99 2.56 -4.18 3.56
N THR A 100 2.93 -4.95 2.55
CA THR A 100 3.02 -4.49 1.16
C THR A 100 2.21 -5.43 0.28
N SER A 101 1.23 -4.90 -0.43
CA SER A 101 0.44 -5.62 -1.42
C SER A 101 0.39 -4.78 -2.69
N GLU A 102 1.08 -5.23 -3.73
CA GLU A 102 1.14 -4.55 -5.03
C GLU A 102 0.66 -5.51 -6.12
N PHE A 103 -0.42 -5.14 -6.82
CA PHE A 103 -1.00 -5.92 -7.91
C PHE A 103 -0.58 -5.34 -9.27
N THR A 104 -0.32 -6.17 -10.28
CA THR A 104 -0.19 -5.64 -11.65
C THR A 104 -1.55 -5.57 -12.32
N ASP A 105 -1.70 -4.63 -13.27
CA ASP A 105 -2.96 -4.36 -13.97
C ASP A 105 -3.51 -5.53 -14.81
N SER A 106 -2.76 -6.62 -14.93
CA SER A 106 -3.06 -7.75 -15.81
C SER A 106 -3.92 -8.85 -15.19
N SER A 107 -3.97 -8.95 -13.86
CA SER A 107 -4.88 -9.88 -13.19
C SER A 107 -6.27 -9.26 -13.11
N GLU A 108 -7.31 -10.03 -13.41
CA GLU A 108 -8.72 -9.65 -13.19
C GLU A 108 -8.83 -8.88 -11.89
N ARG A 109 -9.00 -7.56 -12.01
CA ARG A 109 -8.91 -6.66 -10.86
C ARG A 109 -10.06 -7.01 -9.93
N SER A 110 -9.76 -7.76 -8.87
CA SER A 110 -10.76 -8.11 -7.87
C SER A 110 -11.17 -6.82 -7.19
N VAL A 111 -12.48 -6.53 -7.17
CA VAL A 111 -13.01 -5.38 -6.45
C VAL A 111 -12.94 -5.70 -4.96
N TYR A 112 -12.11 -4.98 -4.22
CA TYR A 112 -11.93 -5.17 -2.78
C TYR A 112 -12.93 -4.31 -2.04
N ARG A 113 -13.64 -4.91 -1.07
CA ARG A 113 -14.27 -4.12 -0.01
C ARG A 113 -13.21 -3.74 0.99
N THR A 114 -12.86 -2.47 1.02
CA THR A 114 -11.84 -1.94 1.93
C THR A 114 -12.15 -2.11 3.41
N SER A 115 -13.43 -1.98 3.78
CA SER A 115 -13.91 -2.18 5.16
C SER A 115 -13.37 -3.48 5.77
N ASP A 116 -13.30 -4.52 4.96
CA ASP A 116 -12.99 -5.88 5.38
C ASP A 116 -11.48 -6.01 5.68
N LEU A 117 -10.63 -5.35 4.90
CA LEU A 117 -9.19 -5.29 5.17
C LEU A 117 -8.89 -4.43 6.42
N PHE A 118 -9.69 -3.39 6.70
CA PHE A 118 -9.51 -2.55 7.88
C PHE A 118 -9.72 -3.31 9.19
N GLU A 119 -10.75 -4.16 9.24
CA GLU A 119 -11.08 -4.95 10.43
C GLU A 119 -9.89 -5.80 10.87
N VAL A 120 -9.14 -6.37 9.93
CA VAL A 120 -7.95 -7.19 10.23
C VAL A 120 -6.68 -6.36 10.45
N LEU A 121 -6.63 -5.12 9.97
CA LEU A 121 -5.50 -4.20 10.23
C LEU A 121 -5.63 -3.49 11.58
N THR A 122 -6.85 -3.28 12.07
CA THR A 122 -7.15 -2.56 13.32
C THR A 122 -6.38 -3.12 14.54
N PRO A 123 -6.28 -4.44 14.75
CA PRO A 123 -5.46 -5.01 15.83
C PRO A 123 -3.97 -4.62 15.77
N HIS A 124 -3.48 -4.19 14.61
CA HIS A 124 -2.09 -3.83 14.37
C HIS A 124 -1.84 -2.31 14.40
N LYS A 125 -2.86 -1.47 14.62
CA LYS A 125 -2.75 -0.01 14.50
C LYS A 125 -1.67 0.66 15.38
N LEU A 126 -1.31 0.02 16.50
CA LEU A 126 -0.28 0.50 17.42
C LEU A 126 1.14 0.01 17.09
N VAL A 127 1.30 -0.85 16.08
CA VAL A 127 2.58 -1.49 15.73
C VAL A 127 2.89 -1.47 14.23
N LEU A 128 1.90 -1.23 13.37
CA LEU A 128 2.06 -1.20 11.92
C LEU A 128 2.79 0.08 11.53
N GLU A 129 4.03 -0.07 11.05
CA GLU A 129 4.91 1.05 10.68
C GLU A 129 4.87 1.35 9.18
N ARG A 130 4.61 0.33 8.35
CA ARG A 130 4.60 0.45 6.89
C ARG A 130 3.37 -0.21 6.30
N LEU A 131 2.65 0.52 5.45
CA LEU A 131 1.50 0.03 4.71
C LEU A 131 1.58 0.49 3.26
N ALA A 132 1.64 -0.45 2.35
CA ALA A 132 1.61 -0.22 0.90
C ALA A 132 0.49 -1.04 0.28
N LEU A 133 -0.49 -0.36 -0.31
CA LEU A 133 -1.70 -0.91 -0.91
C LEU A 133 -1.81 -0.33 -2.33
N VAL A 134 -1.37 -1.09 -3.33
CA VAL A 134 -1.23 -0.63 -4.73
C VAL A 134 -2.08 -1.50 -5.64
N SER A 135 -2.87 -0.88 -6.51
CA SER A 135 -3.77 -1.54 -7.47
C SER A 135 -4.79 -2.46 -6.81
N ILE A 136 -5.30 -2.01 -5.67
CA ILE A 136 -6.45 -2.57 -4.98
C ILE A 136 -7.66 -1.75 -5.44
N LEU A 137 -8.54 -2.33 -6.26
CA LEU A 137 -9.76 -1.62 -6.68
C LEU A 137 -10.70 -1.45 -5.49
N PHE A 138 -11.04 -0.20 -5.21
CA PHE A 138 -12.10 0.20 -4.30
C PHE A 138 -13.44 0.05 -5.01
N ASP A 139 -14.50 -0.41 -4.33
CA ASP A 139 -15.82 -0.55 -4.94
C ASP A 139 -16.49 0.85 -5.01
N PRO A 140 -16.52 1.50 -6.19
CA PRO A 140 -17.02 2.87 -6.31
C PRO A 140 -18.53 2.97 -6.04
N TYR A 141 -19.25 1.83 -5.97
CA TYR A 141 -20.69 1.78 -5.74
C TYR A 141 -21.07 1.49 -4.29
N ASN A 142 -20.10 1.16 -3.42
CA ASN A 142 -20.36 0.92 -2.01
C ASN A 142 -20.14 2.19 -1.18
N ASN A 143 -21.23 2.88 -0.85
CA ASN A 143 -21.26 4.09 -0.01
C ASN A 143 -20.77 3.86 1.45
N LEU A 144 -20.22 2.69 1.79
CA LEU A 144 -19.72 2.31 3.12
C LEU A 144 -18.20 2.44 3.27
N GLU A 145 -17.48 2.63 2.16
CA GLU A 145 -16.05 2.92 2.14
C GLU A 145 -15.59 4.26 2.80
N PRO A 146 -16.46 5.28 3.07
CA PRO A 146 -16.01 6.49 3.75
C PRO A 146 -15.42 6.23 5.15
N TYR A 147 -15.85 5.17 5.84
CA TYR A 147 -15.37 4.87 7.19
C TYR A 147 -13.95 4.30 7.24
N PHE A 148 -13.45 3.75 6.13
CA PHE A 148 -12.13 3.11 6.08
C PHE A 148 -11.01 4.11 6.41
N TRP A 149 -10.96 5.21 5.66
CA TRP A 149 -9.92 6.24 5.81
C TRP A 149 -10.13 7.11 7.04
N ASP A 150 -11.38 7.29 7.46
CA ASP A 150 -11.71 8.10 8.64
C ASP A 150 -11.10 7.52 9.92
N SER A 151 -10.80 6.22 9.95
CA SER A 151 -10.22 5.53 11.12
C SER A 151 -8.70 5.36 11.02
N PHE A 152 -8.09 5.81 9.92
CA PHE A 152 -6.67 5.60 9.65
C PHE A 152 -5.76 6.52 10.49
N HIS A 153 -6.31 7.63 10.99
CA HIS A 153 -5.64 8.52 11.94
C HIS A 153 -5.28 7.82 13.27
N ASP A 154 -5.95 6.70 13.62
CA ASP A 154 -5.65 5.89 14.80
C ASP A 154 -4.35 5.08 14.69
N PHE A 155 -3.76 4.99 13.49
CA PHE A 155 -2.54 4.21 13.25
C PHE A 155 -1.30 4.98 13.71
N THR A 156 -1.18 5.15 15.03
CA THR A 156 -0.15 5.95 15.70
C THR A 156 1.29 5.48 15.52
N ALA A 157 1.51 4.27 15.00
CA ALA A 157 2.83 3.76 14.65
C ALA A 157 3.17 3.88 13.16
N LEU A 158 2.20 4.27 12.30
CA LEU A 158 2.38 4.25 10.86
C LEU A 158 3.26 5.39 10.40
N LYS A 159 4.40 5.05 9.82
CA LYS A 159 5.43 5.96 9.32
C LYS A 159 5.42 6.06 7.80
N THR A 160 5.18 4.96 7.10
CA THR A 160 5.15 4.93 5.64
C THR A 160 3.80 4.47 5.14
N LEU A 161 3.17 5.28 4.28
CA LEU A 161 1.95 4.95 3.57
C LEU A 161 2.17 5.06 2.06
N LYS A 162 1.89 4.00 1.31
CA LYS A 162 1.88 4.01 -0.17
C LYS A 162 0.50 3.57 -0.68
N VAL A 163 -0.15 4.43 -1.45
CA VAL A 163 -1.54 4.26 -1.91
C VAL A 163 -1.74 4.84 -3.31
N GLU A 164 -2.80 4.44 -4.00
CA GLU A 164 -3.27 5.09 -5.24
C GLU A 164 -4.08 6.35 -4.94
N GLU A 165 -4.08 7.34 -5.85
CA GLU A 165 -4.93 8.55 -5.73
C GLU A 165 -6.40 8.21 -5.43
N GLU A 166 -6.96 7.23 -6.13
CA GLU A 166 -8.36 6.81 -5.97
C GLU A 166 -8.68 6.40 -4.54
N SER A 167 -7.67 5.91 -3.81
CA SER A 167 -7.78 5.57 -2.40
C SER A 167 -7.97 6.82 -1.53
N LEU A 168 -7.35 7.94 -1.90
CA LEU A 168 -7.43 9.21 -1.17
C LEU A 168 -8.67 10.02 -1.57
N ILE A 169 -9.07 9.94 -2.83
CA ILE A 169 -10.17 10.70 -3.43
C ILE A 169 -11.30 9.73 -3.73
N HIS A 170 -11.98 9.33 -2.67
CA HIS A 170 -13.11 8.39 -2.70
C HIS A 170 -14.38 9.00 -3.33
N ASP A 171 -14.26 9.58 -4.52
CA ASP A 171 -15.38 10.00 -5.36
C ASP A 171 -15.07 9.64 -6.81
N SER A 172 -15.44 8.43 -7.18
CA SER A 172 -15.35 7.90 -8.54
C SER A 172 -16.17 8.70 -9.57
N LYS A 173 -17.13 9.54 -9.11
CA LYS A 173 -17.85 10.50 -9.94
C LYS A 173 -17.16 11.86 -10.03
N ALA A 174 -16.15 12.12 -9.19
CA ALA A 174 -15.28 13.30 -9.26
C ALA A 174 -14.13 13.17 -10.25
N ILE A 175 -13.86 11.95 -10.73
CA ILE A 175 -12.89 11.72 -11.81
C ILE A 175 -13.42 12.43 -13.07
N GLY A 176 -12.92 13.65 -13.31
CA GLY A 176 -13.32 14.52 -14.42
C GLY A 176 -14.22 15.71 -14.06
N HIS A 177 -14.64 15.86 -12.80
CA HIS A 177 -15.47 17.00 -12.37
C HIS A 177 -14.85 17.73 -11.16
N PRO A 178 -14.24 18.93 -11.35
CA PRO A 178 -13.55 19.70 -10.32
C PRO A 178 -14.41 20.00 -9.07
N GLU A 179 -15.73 20.05 -9.25
CA GLU A 179 -16.72 20.40 -8.23
C GLU A 179 -16.94 19.29 -7.18
N TYR A 180 -16.58 18.05 -7.51
CA TYR A 180 -16.77 16.87 -6.65
C TYR A 180 -15.48 16.44 -5.94
N VAL A 181 -14.32 17.02 -6.29
CA VAL A 181 -13.00 16.79 -5.67
C VAL A 181 -12.92 17.37 -4.23
N ALA A 182 -14.05 17.74 -3.63
CA ALA A 182 -14.11 18.75 -2.57
C ALA A 182 -14.42 18.26 -1.14
N ARG A 183 -14.64 16.98 -0.85
CA ARG A 183 -15.32 16.64 0.42
C ARG A 183 -14.48 16.13 1.59
N ARG A 184 -13.26 15.62 1.39
CA ARG A 184 -12.47 15.06 2.50
C ARG A 184 -11.10 15.69 2.59
N SER A 185 -10.85 16.29 3.74
CA SER A 185 -9.55 16.83 4.09
C SER A 185 -8.62 15.67 4.43
N LEU A 186 -7.51 15.55 3.70
CA LEU A 186 -6.44 14.57 3.97
C LEU A 186 -5.99 14.60 5.45
N LEU A 187 -6.18 15.73 6.12
CA LEU A 187 -5.88 15.95 7.53
C LEU A 187 -6.67 15.10 8.51
N LYS A 188 -7.89 14.71 8.13
CA LYS A 188 -8.75 13.93 9.00
C LYS A 188 -8.50 12.43 8.87
N ILE A 189 -7.77 12.03 7.83
CA ILE A 189 -7.56 10.62 7.50
C ILE A 189 -6.11 10.18 7.74
N LEU A 190 -5.12 11.03 7.47
CA LEU A 190 -3.72 10.63 7.65
C LEU A 190 -3.32 10.60 9.15
N PRO A 191 -2.50 9.63 9.57
CA PRO A 191 -2.03 9.55 10.96
C PRO A 191 -0.92 10.57 11.22
N SER A 192 -0.90 11.17 12.42
CA SER A 192 0.10 12.18 12.81
C SER A 192 1.52 11.63 12.94
N SER A 193 1.69 10.31 12.95
CA SER A 193 2.99 9.62 12.97
C SER A 193 3.64 9.49 11.59
N LEU A 194 2.94 9.87 10.52
CA LEU A 194 3.38 9.64 9.15
C LEU A 194 4.65 10.44 8.84
N GLU A 195 5.67 9.74 8.34
CA GLU A 195 6.97 10.27 7.92
C GLU A 195 7.06 10.35 6.39
N THR A 196 6.45 9.39 5.69
CA THR A 196 6.48 9.31 4.23
C THR A 196 5.11 8.94 3.67
N LEU A 197 4.60 9.80 2.79
CA LEU A 197 3.43 9.51 1.96
C LEU A 197 3.86 9.26 0.52
N THR A 198 3.43 8.16 -0.08
CA THR A 198 3.61 7.88 -1.51
C THR A 198 2.25 7.75 -2.17
N VAL A 199 1.94 8.64 -3.12
CA VAL A 199 0.70 8.61 -3.89
C VAL A 199 1.01 8.26 -5.33
N ILE A 200 0.61 7.06 -5.74
CA ILE A 200 0.83 6.60 -7.11
C ILE A 200 -0.39 6.82 -7.99
N ARG A 201 -0.17 6.84 -9.32
CA ARG A 201 -1.20 7.14 -10.33
C ARG A 201 -1.91 8.46 -10.04
N CYS A 202 -1.13 9.44 -9.59
CA CYS A 202 -1.61 10.73 -9.13
C CYS A 202 -1.94 11.63 -10.32
N SER A 203 -3.14 12.19 -10.33
CA SER A 203 -3.56 13.24 -11.23
C SER A 203 -3.11 14.60 -10.71
N VAL A 204 -2.98 15.56 -11.62
CA VAL A 204 -2.62 16.95 -11.26
C VAL A 204 -3.65 17.59 -10.32
N LEU A 205 -4.88 17.06 -10.27
CA LEU A 205 -5.97 17.60 -9.46
C LEU A 205 -5.78 17.36 -7.95
N VAL A 206 -5.02 16.33 -7.56
CA VAL A 206 -4.76 16.02 -6.14
C VAL A 206 -3.73 16.96 -5.53
N ILE A 207 -2.84 17.49 -6.36
CA ILE A 207 -1.64 18.16 -5.89
C ILE A 207 -1.95 19.32 -4.94
N PRO A 208 -2.92 20.22 -5.21
CA PRO A 208 -3.31 21.24 -4.23
C PRO A 208 -3.62 20.70 -2.82
N ARG A 209 -4.17 19.48 -2.70
CA ARG A 209 -4.44 18.83 -1.40
C ARG A 209 -3.19 18.26 -0.74
N LEU A 210 -2.25 17.74 -1.52
CA LEU A 210 -0.95 17.30 -1.01
C LEU A 210 -0.12 18.50 -0.53
N LEU A 211 -0.32 19.66 -1.16
CA LEU A 211 0.30 20.91 -0.74
C LEU A 211 -0.30 21.44 0.56
N GLU A 212 -1.62 21.29 0.76
CA GLU A 212 -2.28 21.64 2.03
C GLU A 212 -1.62 20.89 3.21
N ILE A 213 -1.36 19.58 3.07
CA ILE A 213 -0.76 18.79 4.16
C ILE A 213 0.72 19.07 4.42
N ALA A 214 1.42 19.67 3.44
CA ALA A 214 2.83 20.02 3.54
C ALA A 214 3.07 21.43 4.13
N ALA A 215 2.01 22.21 4.38
CA ALA A 215 2.13 23.57 4.88
C ALA A 215 2.77 23.63 6.30
N PRO A 216 3.55 24.68 6.64
CA PRO A 216 4.27 24.76 7.92
C PRO A 216 3.39 24.71 9.17
N ASP A 217 2.14 25.14 9.06
CA ASP A 217 1.20 25.25 10.18
C ASP A 217 0.40 23.95 10.43
N TYR A 218 0.75 22.85 9.77
CA TYR A 218 -0.09 21.64 9.72
C TYR A 218 0.28 20.53 10.73
N PRO A 219 -0.69 19.67 11.11
CA PRO A 219 -0.59 18.74 12.23
C PRO A 219 0.25 17.47 11.96
N PHE A 220 1.10 17.47 10.93
CA PHE A 220 2.02 16.37 10.61
C PHE A 220 3.47 16.77 10.88
N PRO A 221 3.86 16.97 12.15
CA PRO A 221 5.20 17.44 12.51
C PRO A 221 6.33 16.47 12.15
N ARG A 222 6.00 15.29 11.64
CA ARG A 222 6.95 14.24 11.27
C ARG A 222 7.00 13.96 9.77
N LEU A 223 6.15 14.60 8.97
CA LEU A 223 6.10 14.32 7.54
C LEU A 223 7.35 14.90 6.87
N GLU A 224 8.24 14.02 6.42
CA GLU A 224 9.53 14.37 5.81
C GLU A 224 9.46 14.32 4.28
N ALA A 225 8.60 13.45 3.72
CA ALA A 225 8.53 13.24 2.27
C ALA A 225 7.11 12.96 1.77
N ILE A 226 6.78 13.58 0.63
CA ILE A 226 5.60 13.27 -0.18
C ILE A 226 6.08 12.90 -1.57
N ILE A 227 6.01 11.61 -1.89
CA ILE A 227 6.41 11.07 -3.18
C ILE A 227 5.14 10.92 -4.02
N VAL A 228 5.13 11.46 -5.24
CA VAL A 228 4.03 11.22 -6.18
C VAL A 228 4.54 10.51 -7.43
N ASP A 229 3.74 9.60 -7.94
CA ASP A 229 3.94 9.04 -9.26
C ASP A 229 2.78 9.50 -10.13
N ILE A 230 3.06 10.36 -11.12
CA ILE A 230 2.05 11.02 -11.95
C ILE A 230 1.84 10.19 -13.21
N GLN A 231 0.60 9.74 -13.41
CA GLN A 231 0.23 8.98 -14.59
C GLN A 231 -0.28 9.93 -15.70
N GLY A 232 0.37 9.90 -16.86
CA GLY A 232 0.00 10.68 -18.05
C GLY A 232 0.97 11.81 -18.40
N SER A 233 0.74 12.45 -19.55
CA SER A 233 1.57 13.57 -20.01
C SER A 233 1.24 14.82 -19.19
N LEU A 234 2.20 15.28 -18.37
CA LEU A 234 2.14 16.61 -17.77
C LEU A 234 2.32 17.65 -18.87
N ASP A 235 1.41 18.62 -18.90
CA ASP A 235 1.63 19.84 -19.67
C ASP A 235 2.78 20.60 -19.00
N PHE A 236 3.88 20.84 -19.73
CA PHE A 236 5.13 21.35 -19.17
C PHE A 236 4.96 22.65 -18.36
N GLU A 237 4.02 23.52 -18.76
CA GLU A 237 3.72 24.76 -18.02
C GLU A 237 3.14 24.50 -16.62
N LYS A 238 2.39 23.41 -16.43
CA LYS A 238 1.91 23.00 -15.10
C LYS A 238 3.02 22.39 -14.26
N PHE A 239 4.04 21.81 -14.91
CA PHE A 239 5.17 21.19 -14.23
C PHE A 239 6.08 22.22 -13.58
N ASP A 240 6.38 23.34 -14.23
CA ASP A 240 7.24 24.39 -13.66
C ASP A 240 6.60 25.06 -12.43
N LEU A 241 5.29 25.29 -12.47
CA LEU A 241 4.52 25.75 -11.31
C LEU A 241 4.61 24.78 -10.13
N LEU A 242 4.59 23.47 -10.41
CA LEU A 242 4.74 22.44 -9.40
C LEU A 242 6.15 22.45 -8.79
N LYS A 243 7.21 22.62 -9.59
CA LYS A 243 8.60 22.75 -9.11
C LYS A 243 8.75 23.88 -8.09
N VAL A 244 8.21 25.06 -8.42
CA VAL A 244 8.26 26.25 -7.53
C VAL A 244 7.53 25.99 -6.23
N VAL A 245 6.38 25.32 -6.28
CA VAL A 245 5.62 25.04 -5.07
C VAL A 245 6.31 23.98 -4.20
N PHE A 246 6.95 22.97 -4.79
CA PHE A 246 7.70 21.96 -4.03
C PHE A 246 8.98 22.51 -3.40
N ALA A 247 9.66 23.43 -4.08
CA ALA A 247 10.81 24.15 -3.53
C ALA A 247 10.49 24.90 -2.23
N LEU A 248 9.24 25.35 -2.06
CA LEU A 248 8.79 26.11 -0.90
C LEU A 248 8.37 25.25 0.30
N LEU A 249 8.29 23.94 0.11
CA LEU A 249 7.92 22.99 1.16
C LEU A 249 9.17 22.26 1.63
N ASP A 250 9.42 22.19 2.94
CA ASP A 250 10.54 21.45 3.54
C ASP A 250 10.33 19.92 3.48
N VAL A 251 9.73 19.46 2.38
CA VAL A 251 9.26 18.10 2.14
C VAL A 251 9.82 17.65 0.81
N GLU A 252 10.52 16.52 0.79
CA GLU A 252 11.05 15.99 -0.47
C GLU A 252 9.90 15.57 -1.38
N PHE A 253 9.82 16.20 -2.55
CA PHE A 253 8.85 15.86 -3.59
C PHE A 253 9.51 15.14 -4.75
N ARG A 254 9.07 13.91 -5.02
CA ARG A 254 9.56 13.13 -6.16
C ARG A 254 8.41 12.94 -7.13
N CYS A 255 8.65 13.21 -8.40
CA CYS A 255 7.69 12.99 -9.49
C CYS A 255 8.29 12.00 -10.48
N THR A 256 7.61 10.90 -10.72
CA THR A 256 7.87 10.02 -11.87
C THR A 256 6.79 10.23 -12.92
N CYS A 257 7.18 10.40 -14.17
CA CYS A 257 6.27 10.45 -15.31
C CYS A 257 6.49 9.20 -16.15
N SER A 258 5.52 8.30 -16.16
CA SER A 258 5.52 7.14 -17.05
C SER A 258 4.65 7.42 -18.27
N ASP A 259 5.25 7.56 -19.45
CA ASP A 259 4.52 7.60 -20.72
C ASP A 259 3.87 6.24 -20.98
N ALA A 260 2.54 6.17 -20.89
CA ALA A 260 1.76 4.94 -21.10
C ALA A 260 1.96 4.28 -22.50
N ASN A 261 2.60 4.98 -23.44
CA ASN A 261 2.81 4.54 -24.82
C ASN A 261 4.29 4.46 -25.26
N SER A 262 5.27 4.72 -24.40
CA SER A 262 6.68 4.73 -24.79
C SER A 262 7.46 3.61 -24.10
N SER A 263 7.88 2.60 -24.87
CA SER A 263 8.76 1.53 -24.39
C SER A 263 10.23 1.96 -24.26
N SER A 264 10.55 3.27 -24.18
CA SER A 264 11.97 3.68 -24.26
C SER A 264 12.40 5.00 -23.61
N ARG A 265 11.58 5.73 -22.85
CA ARG A 265 12.09 6.85 -22.03
C ARG A 265 11.37 6.99 -20.69
N GLU A 266 11.95 6.40 -19.65
CA GLU A 266 11.78 6.91 -18.29
C GLU A 266 12.60 8.19 -18.17
N SER A 267 11.95 9.35 -18.15
CA SER A 267 12.57 10.58 -17.68
C SER A 267 12.41 10.65 -16.16
N ASN A 268 13.38 10.08 -15.44
CA ASN A 268 13.52 10.29 -14.00
C ASN A 268 14.10 11.67 -13.75
N GLU A 269 13.27 12.72 -13.75
CA GLU A 269 13.68 14.02 -13.20
C GLU A 269 13.55 13.97 -11.67
N TRP A 270 14.70 13.87 -11.01
CA TRP A 270 14.81 14.01 -9.56
C TRP A 270 14.84 15.50 -9.25
N ILE A 271 13.87 15.99 -8.49
CA ILE A 271 13.87 17.36 -7.99
C ILE A 271 13.98 17.24 -6.49
N THR A 272 15.16 17.52 -5.95
CA THR A 272 15.33 17.61 -4.51
C THR A 272 15.21 19.06 -4.09
N THR A 273 14.78 19.30 -2.85
CA THR A 273 14.73 20.67 -2.27
C THR A 273 16.09 21.38 -2.35
N LYS A 274 17.21 20.64 -2.43
CA LYS A 274 18.56 21.20 -2.64
C LYS A 274 18.79 21.78 -4.03
N ASP A 275 18.10 21.29 -5.06
CA ASP A 275 18.20 21.82 -6.43
C ASP A 275 17.41 23.13 -6.60
N SER A 276 16.69 23.56 -5.55
CA SER A 276 15.81 24.73 -5.57
C SER A 276 16.50 26.02 -5.10
N GLU A 277 17.61 25.91 -4.37
CA GLU A 277 18.39 27.09 -3.95
C GLU A 277 18.98 27.84 -5.16
N GLU A 278 19.28 27.16 -6.27
CA GLU A 278 19.75 27.79 -7.51
C GLU A 278 18.62 28.45 -8.34
N VAL A 279 17.37 28.04 -8.16
CA VAL A 279 16.22 28.57 -8.92
C VAL A 279 15.67 29.86 -8.31
N LEU A 280 15.81 30.05 -6.99
CA LEU A 280 15.37 31.24 -6.28
C LEU A 280 16.36 32.43 -6.37
N GLU A 281 17.54 32.22 -6.98
CA GLU A 281 18.54 33.27 -7.23
C GLU A 281 18.48 33.87 -8.66
N GLN A 282 17.52 33.47 -9.50
CA GLN A 282 17.26 34.03 -10.83
C GLN A 282 15.96 34.85 -10.89
#